data_AF-A0A7L0UQ80-F1
#
_entry.id   AF-A0A7L0UQ80-F1
#
_cell.length_a   1.000
_cell.length_b   1.000
_cell.length_c   1.000
_cell.angle_alpha   90.00
_cell.angle_beta   90.00
_cell.angle_gamma   90.00
#
_symmetry.space_group_name_H-M   'P 1'
#
loop_
_entity.id
_entity.type
_entity.pdbx_description
1 polymer ?
#
loop_
_entity_poly.entity_id
_entity_poly.type
_entity_poly.pdbx_seq_one_letter_code
_entity_poly.pdbx_strand_id
1 'polypeptide(L)'
;QLLGNQDHIKVELENLKKTYNSQQQKLEDRVIMMEKELQEAKGVIGDTQHKLVEQSAVLLTSQSQLQEVEAENSQLQLRLKELNEEYRSRLAQYIKDVADYMDSKSSNITGPSKAPADHTPMKRFVDSMLKDIRASYKSREEQLAGAARGYKKRMKNLVKKHENLLIVYGLQREQIRSLGGSAVDCGPAELHFSISDPELLTNTTRELTRLREDKAKLEMQLRELQKVGLGCWLCLDKEGWAEVRKQLQEFTRTTQEDLEQERSQLLTRAVVAEEQVWELQEYIDKHLAR
;
A
#
# COMPACT_ATOMS: atom_id res chain seq x y z
N GLN A 1 74.43 5.21 -69.70
CA GLN A 1 72.97 5.45 -69.82
C GLN A 1 72.11 4.46 -69.03
N LEU A 2 72.66 3.50 -68.26
CA LEU A 2 71.88 2.48 -67.54
C LEU A 2 71.28 2.95 -66.20
N LEU A 3 71.90 3.92 -65.51
CA LEU A 3 71.41 4.41 -64.20
C LEU A 3 70.10 5.21 -64.29
N GLY A 4 69.89 5.99 -65.37
CA GLY A 4 68.67 6.79 -65.53
C GLY A 4 67.39 5.95 -65.69
N ASN A 5 67.50 4.75 -66.29
CA ASN A 5 66.37 3.83 -66.42
C ASN A 5 66.04 3.13 -65.09
N GLN A 6 67.04 2.89 -64.24
CA GLN A 6 66.84 2.26 -62.93
C GLN A 6 66.07 3.17 -61.97
N ASP A 7 66.34 4.48 -61.99
CA ASP A 7 65.62 5.44 -61.16
C ASP A 7 64.21 5.71 -61.68
N HIS A 8 64.00 5.70 -63.00
CA HIS A 8 62.66 5.79 -63.58
C HIS A 8 61.78 4.59 -63.19
N ILE A 9 62.30 3.37 -63.28
CA ILE A 9 61.59 2.14 -62.86
C ILE A 9 61.25 2.17 -61.36
N LYS A 10 62.15 2.68 -60.51
CA LYS A 10 61.87 2.85 -59.08
C LYS A 10 60.71 3.80 -58.83
N VAL A 11 60.66 4.93 -59.54
CA VAL A 11 59.58 5.92 -59.41
C VAL A 11 58.24 5.32 -59.87
N GLU A 12 58.21 4.58 -60.97
CA GLU A 12 56.99 3.91 -61.43
C GLU A 12 56.51 2.83 -60.45
N LEU A 13 57.43 2.02 -59.89
CA LEU A 13 57.10 1.05 -58.84
C LEU A 13 56.53 1.71 -57.58
N GLU A 14 57.12 2.83 -57.17
CA GLU A 14 56.64 3.60 -56.01
C GLU A 14 55.23 4.18 -56.27
N ASN A 15 54.98 4.67 -57.49
CA ASN A 15 53.66 5.13 -57.90
C ASN A 15 52.64 3.99 -57.94
N LEU A 16 53.01 2.82 -58.49
CA LEU A 16 52.16 1.63 -58.54
C LEU A 16 51.84 1.12 -57.12
N LYS A 17 52.81 1.14 -56.22
CA LYS A 17 52.63 0.78 -54.80
C LYS A 17 51.67 1.74 -54.11
N LYS A 18 51.79 3.04 -54.37
CA LYS A 18 50.87 4.06 -53.82
C LYS A 18 49.44 3.90 -54.34
N THR A 19 49.26 3.64 -55.64
CA THR A 19 47.92 3.42 -56.20
C THR A 19 47.29 2.14 -55.67
N TYR A 20 48.07 1.06 -55.55
CA TYR A 20 47.62 -0.19 -54.93
C TYR A 20 47.20 0.02 -53.48
N ASN A 21 48.05 0.65 -52.66
CA ASN A 21 47.73 0.95 -51.26
C ASN A 21 46.47 1.82 -51.12
N SER A 22 46.29 2.81 -52.00
CA SER A 22 45.08 3.64 -51.99
C SER A 22 43.82 2.85 -52.37
N GLN A 23 43.93 1.94 -53.34
CA GLN A 23 42.82 1.05 -53.71
C GLN A 23 42.51 0.07 -52.58
N GLN A 24 43.53 -0.50 -51.93
CA GLN A 24 43.36 -1.38 -50.78
C GLN A 24 42.67 -0.66 -49.62
N GLN A 25 43.11 0.54 -49.26
CA GLN A 25 42.46 1.35 -48.21
C GLN A 25 40.98 1.62 -48.54
N LYS A 26 40.67 1.98 -49.79
CA LYS A 26 39.27 2.22 -50.21
C LYS A 26 38.39 0.97 -50.09
N LEU A 27 38.96 -0.21 -50.35
CA LEU A 27 38.24 -1.48 -50.18
C LEU A 27 38.03 -1.79 -48.70
N GLU A 28 39.05 -1.60 -47.86
CA GLU A 28 38.96 -1.77 -46.41
C GLU A 28 37.91 -0.83 -45.80
N ASP A 29 37.92 0.46 -46.16
CA ASP A 29 36.95 1.45 -45.71
C ASP A 29 35.52 1.06 -46.13
N ARG A 30 35.35 0.52 -47.34
CA ARG A 30 34.05 0.07 -47.85
C ARG A 30 33.55 -1.19 -47.14
N VAL A 31 34.45 -2.12 -46.80
CA VAL A 31 34.10 -3.29 -45.98
C VAL A 31 33.63 -2.85 -44.60
N ILE A 32 34.37 -1.94 -43.95
CA ILE A 32 33.99 -1.39 -42.63
C ILE A 32 32.63 -0.69 -42.69
N MET A 33 32.36 0.07 -43.76
CA MET A 33 31.05 0.72 -43.96
C MET A 33 29.93 -0.31 -44.09
N MET A 34 30.10 -1.32 -44.95
CA MET A 34 29.09 -2.38 -45.13
C MET A 34 28.88 -3.21 -43.85
N GLU A 35 29.93 -3.46 -43.06
CA GLU A 35 29.81 -4.14 -41.77
C GLU A 35 28.98 -3.33 -40.76
N LYS A 36 29.17 -2.01 -40.71
CA LYS A 36 28.36 -1.11 -39.86
C LYS A 36 26.90 -1.11 -40.28
N GLU A 37 26.63 -0.94 -41.58
CA GLU A 37 25.26 -0.96 -42.12
C GLU A 37 24.57 -2.31 -41.84
N LEU A 38 25.30 -3.42 -41.98
CA LEU A 38 24.79 -4.77 -41.71
C LEU A 38 24.49 -4.97 -40.22
N GLN A 39 25.34 -4.43 -39.33
CA GLN A 39 25.11 -4.49 -37.89
C GLN A 39 23.91 -3.64 -37.46
N GLU A 40 23.75 -2.45 -38.02
CA GLU A 40 22.58 -1.60 -37.81
C GLU A 40 21.29 -2.27 -38.31
N ALA A 41 21.30 -2.83 -39.51
CA ALA A 41 20.16 -3.56 -40.06
C ALA A 41 19.76 -4.77 -39.19
N LYS A 42 20.74 -5.53 -38.69
CA LYS A 42 20.48 -6.61 -37.72
C LYS A 42 19.86 -6.11 -36.42
N GLY A 43 20.31 -4.96 -35.91
CA GLY A 43 19.71 -4.31 -34.75
C GLY A 43 18.24 -3.98 -34.97
N VAL A 44 17.93 -3.32 -36.09
CA VAL A 44 16.54 -2.97 -36.47
C VAL A 44 15.66 -4.21 -36.64
N ILE A 45 16.18 -5.30 -37.21
CA ILE A 45 15.45 -6.56 -37.33
C ILE A 45 15.17 -7.16 -35.94
N GLY A 46 16.15 -7.15 -35.03
CA GLY A 46 15.97 -7.59 -33.65
C GLY A 46 14.88 -6.79 -32.92
N ASP A 47 14.92 -5.46 -33.04
CA ASP A 47 13.96 -4.56 -32.42
C ASP A 47 12.54 -4.77 -32.96
N THR A 48 12.39 -4.95 -34.27
CA THR A 48 11.07 -5.21 -34.89
C THR A 48 10.53 -6.57 -34.51
N GLN A 49 11.38 -7.60 -34.44
CA GLN A 49 11.01 -8.93 -33.97
C GLN A 49 10.53 -8.89 -32.51
N HIS A 50 11.24 -8.19 -31.62
CA HIS A 50 10.85 -8.05 -30.22
C HIS A 50 9.49 -7.34 -30.10
N LYS A 51 9.29 -6.22 -30.80
CA LYS A 51 8.01 -5.50 -30.83
C LYS A 51 6.86 -6.38 -31.34
N LEU A 52 7.12 -7.20 -32.36
CA LEU A 52 6.11 -8.12 -32.90
C LEU A 52 5.72 -9.19 -31.88
N VAL A 53 6.68 -9.76 -31.15
CA VAL A 53 6.41 -10.71 -30.07
C VAL A 53 5.59 -10.06 -28.96
N GLU A 54 5.98 -8.85 -28.52
CA GLU A 54 5.24 -8.09 -27.51
C GLU A 54 3.79 -7.82 -27.94
N GLN A 55 3.59 -7.34 -29.16
CA GLN A 55 2.25 -7.12 -29.73
C GLN A 55 1.44 -8.41 -29.83
N SER A 56 2.07 -9.53 -30.21
CA SER A 56 1.38 -10.82 -30.28
C SER A 56 0.92 -11.30 -28.90
N ALA A 57 1.73 -11.10 -27.86
CA ALA A 57 1.38 -11.45 -26.49
C ALA A 57 0.21 -10.61 -25.99
N VAL A 58 0.24 -9.29 -26.23
CA VAL A 58 -0.88 -8.39 -25.89
C VAL A 58 -2.16 -8.79 -26.62
N LEU A 59 -2.08 -9.08 -27.93
CA LEU A 59 -3.23 -9.51 -28.71
C LEU A 59 -3.86 -10.80 -28.16
N LEU A 60 -3.04 -11.80 -27.83
CA LEU A 60 -3.51 -13.07 -27.25
C LEU A 60 -4.19 -12.85 -25.89
N THR A 61 -3.62 -12.00 -25.03
CA THR A 61 -4.24 -11.68 -23.73
C THR A 61 -5.57 -10.96 -23.90
N SER A 62 -5.66 -10.01 -24.84
CA SER A 62 -6.89 -9.30 -25.16
C SER A 62 -7.97 -10.22 -25.72
N GLN A 63 -7.59 -11.14 -26.63
CA GLN A 63 -8.51 -12.12 -27.19
C GLN A 63 -9.06 -13.07 -26.12
N SER A 64 -8.22 -13.51 -25.18
CA SER A 64 -8.67 -14.34 -24.05
C SER A 64 -9.66 -13.58 -23.15
N GLN A 65 -9.40 -12.30 -22.86
CA GLN A 65 -10.29 -11.46 -22.07
C GLN A 65 -11.64 -11.24 -22.78
N LEU A 66 -11.62 -11.03 -24.10
CA LEU A 66 -12.84 -10.90 -24.90
C LEU A 66 -13.71 -12.16 -24.77
N GLN A 67 -13.12 -13.34 -24.92
CA GLN A 67 -13.83 -14.62 -24.79
C GLN A 67 -14.42 -14.82 -23.38
N GLU A 68 -13.68 -14.45 -22.34
CA GLU A 68 -14.16 -14.51 -20.95
C GLU A 68 -15.38 -13.61 -20.76
N VAL A 69 -15.30 -12.36 -21.22
CA VAL A 69 -16.41 -11.39 -21.12
C VAL A 69 -17.63 -11.81 -21.97
N GLU A 70 -17.42 -12.39 -23.15
CA GLU A 70 -18.50 -12.93 -23.99
C GLU A 70 -19.22 -14.11 -23.30
N ALA A 71 -18.46 -14.99 -22.65
CA ALA A 71 -19.02 -16.09 -21.86
C ALA A 71 -19.81 -15.58 -20.65
N GLU A 72 -19.27 -14.60 -19.91
CA GLU A 72 -19.98 -13.96 -18.80
C GLU A 72 -21.26 -13.26 -19.26
N ASN A 73 -21.24 -12.55 -20.41
CA ASN A 73 -22.42 -11.90 -20.97
C ASN A 73 -23.50 -12.93 -21.30
N SER A 74 -23.12 -14.04 -21.91
CA SER A 74 -24.04 -15.15 -22.22
C SER A 74 -24.65 -15.76 -20.95
N GLN A 75 -23.85 -15.95 -19.89
CA GLN A 75 -24.32 -16.45 -18.59
C GLN A 75 -25.28 -15.46 -17.92
N LEU A 76 -24.97 -14.16 -17.92
CA LEU A 76 -25.82 -13.13 -17.34
C LEU A 76 -27.14 -13.00 -18.10
N GLN A 77 -27.12 -13.11 -19.43
CA GLN A 77 -28.33 -13.14 -20.25
C GLN A 77 -29.22 -14.33 -19.91
N LEU A 78 -28.64 -15.53 -19.73
CA LEU A 78 -29.39 -16.70 -19.28
C LEU A 78 -30.01 -16.46 -17.90
N ARG A 79 -29.22 -15.94 -16.96
CA ARG A 79 -29.70 -15.68 -15.59
C ARG A 79 -30.83 -14.65 -15.55
N LEU A 80 -30.79 -13.64 -16.41
CA LEU A 80 -31.89 -12.67 -16.57
C LEU A 80 -33.16 -13.34 -17.12
N LYS A 81 -33.03 -14.27 -18.08
CA LYS A 81 -34.20 -15.02 -18.61
C LYS A 81 -34.83 -15.90 -17.54
N GLU A 82 -34.01 -16.64 -16.79
CA GLU A 82 -34.48 -17.47 -15.67
C GLU A 82 -35.22 -16.63 -14.63
N LEU A 83 -34.62 -15.53 -14.17
CA LEU A 83 -35.23 -14.67 -13.16
C LEU A 83 -36.53 -14.03 -13.65
N ASN A 84 -36.59 -13.63 -14.92
CA ASN A 84 -37.82 -13.10 -15.52
C ASN A 84 -38.93 -14.17 -15.56
N GLU A 85 -38.59 -15.40 -15.91
CA GLU A 85 -39.53 -16.52 -15.91
C GLU A 85 -40.02 -16.86 -14.49
N GLU A 86 -39.14 -16.83 -13.49
CA GLU A 86 -39.51 -16.96 -12.08
C GLU A 86 -40.51 -15.88 -11.65
N TYR A 87 -40.26 -14.61 -12.02
CA TYR A 87 -41.19 -13.51 -11.73
C TYR A 87 -42.55 -13.68 -12.42
N ARG A 88 -42.55 -14.06 -13.70
CA ARG A 88 -43.79 -14.32 -14.46
C ARG A 88 -44.58 -15.46 -13.86
N SER A 89 -43.92 -16.58 -13.54
CA SER A 89 -44.54 -17.75 -12.92
C SER A 89 -45.16 -17.41 -11.57
N ARG A 90 -44.44 -16.65 -10.73
CA ARG A 90 -44.92 -16.21 -9.42
C ARG A 90 -46.13 -15.27 -9.53
N LEU A 91 -46.10 -14.32 -10.46
CA LEU A 91 -47.23 -13.43 -10.74
C LEU A 91 -48.45 -14.21 -11.26
N ALA A 92 -48.25 -15.14 -12.19
CA ALA A 92 -49.32 -15.99 -12.71
C ALA A 92 -49.96 -16.82 -11.60
N GLN A 93 -49.15 -17.40 -10.70
CA GLN A 93 -49.66 -18.13 -9.54
C GLN A 93 -50.47 -17.23 -8.61
N TYR A 94 -50.00 -16.01 -8.32
CA TYR A 94 -50.75 -15.06 -7.50
C TYR A 94 -52.09 -14.65 -8.11
N ILE A 95 -52.14 -14.45 -9.43
CA ILE A 95 -53.40 -14.17 -10.14
C ILE A 95 -54.35 -15.37 -10.06
N LYS A 96 -53.82 -16.58 -10.27
CA LYS A 96 -54.59 -17.83 -10.18
C LYS A 96 -55.17 -18.03 -8.78
N ASP A 97 -54.37 -17.86 -7.74
CA ASP A 97 -54.82 -18.03 -6.35
C ASP A 97 -55.94 -17.04 -5.98
N VAL A 98 -55.87 -15.80 -6.49
CA VAL A 98 -56.93 -14.79 -6.30
C VAL A 98 -58.20 -15.17 -7.07
N ALA A 99 -58.08 -15.68 -8.29
CA ALA A 99 -59.22 -16.17 -9.07
C ALA A 99 -59.90 -17.36 -8.38
N ASP A 100 -59.11 -18.36 -7.96
CA ASP A 100 -59.59 -19.55 -7.24
C ASP A 100 -60.32 -19.16 -5.94
N TYR A 101 -59.83 -18.16 -5.20
CA TYR A 101 -60.53 -17.61 -4.02
C TYR A 101 -61.89 -17.00 -4.38
N MET A 102 -61.97 -16.22 -5.46
CA MET A 102 -63.21 -15.57 -5.90
C MET A 102 -64.26 -16.60 -6.38
N ASP A 103 -63.83 -17.65 -7.06
CA ASP A 103 -64.70 -18.76 -7.49
C ASP A 103 -65.16 -19.64 -6.32
N SER A 104 -64.29 -19.85 -5.33
CA SER A 104 -64.65 -20.50 -4.06
C SER A 104 -65.68 -19.71 -3.26
N LYS A 105 -65.68 -18.37 -3.39
CA LYS A 105 -66.66 -17.50 -2.73
C LYS A 105 -68.02 -17.50 -3.45
N SER A 106 -68.03 -17.55 -4.79
CA SER A 106 -69.26 -17.52 -5.59
C SER A 106 -70.09 -18.82 -5.50
N SER A 107 -69.41 -19.96 -5.39
CA SER A 107 -70.03 -21.30 -5.23
C SER A 107 -70.74 -21.52 -3.88
N ASN A 108 -70.37 -20.76 -2.84
CA ASN A 108 -70.91 -20.89 -1.48
C ASN A 108 -72.16 -20.02 -1.20
N ILE A 109 -72.72 -19.32 -2.20
CA ILE A 109 -73.79 -18.33 -2.03
C ILE A 109 -75.21 -18.89 -2.30
N THR A 110 -75.37 -20.15 -2.70
CA THR A 110 -76.69 -20.72 -3.09
C THR A 110 -77.60 -21.10 -1.90
N GLY A 111 -77.40 -20.57 -0.69
CA GLY A 111 -78.26 -20.85 0.47
C GLY A 111 -78.41 -19.65 1.42
N PRO A 112 -79.58 -19.43 2.04
CA PRO A 112 -79.80 -18.27 2.89
C PRO A 112 -79.16 -18.51 4.26
N SER A 113 -77.93 -18.05 4.47
CA SER A 113 -77.40 -17.98 5.84
C SER A 113 -76.42 -16.83 6.06
N LYS A 114 -76.76 -16.05 7.09
CA LYS A 114 -75.98 -14.95 7.67
C LYS A 114 -74.82 -15.57 8.47
N ALA A 115 -73.62 -15.65 7.91
CA ALA A 115 -72.39 -15.89 8.67
C ALA A 115 -71.32 -14.89 8.21
N PRO A 116 -70.45 -14.40 9.13
CA PRO A 116 -69.41 -13.44 8.77
C PRO A 116 -68.47 -14.12 7.76
N ALA A 117 -68.22 -13.45 6.64
CA ALA A 117 -67.40 -13.96 5.55
C ALA A 117 -66.06 -14.47 6.11
N ASP A 118 -65.75 -15.75 5.89
CA ASP A 118 -64.55 -16.36 6.42
C ASP A 118 -63.33 -15.80 5.67
N HIS A 119 -62.70 -14.76 6.21
CA HIS A 119 -61.55 -14.06 5.62
C HIS A 119 -60.24 -14.88 5.69
N THR A 120 -60.28 -16.03 6.34
CA THR A 120 -59.15 -16.92 6.61
C THR A 120 -58.37 -17.37 5.35
N PRO A 121 -58.99 -17.66 4.19
CA PRO A 121 -58.26 -18.04 2.97
C PRO A 121 -57.51 -16.86 2.33
N MET A 122 -58.13 -15.69 2.25
CA MET A 122 -57.49 -14.47 1.74
C MET A 122 -56.31 -14.05 2.62
N LYS A 123 -56.47 -14.16 3.95
CA LYS A 123 -55.39 -13.90 4.90
C LYS A 123 -54.19 -14.82 4.66
N ARG A 124 -54.43 -16.13 4.50
CA ARG A 124 -53.39 -17.11 4.19
C ARG A 124 -52.65 -16.80 2.89
N PHE A 125 -53.35 -16.35 1.85
CA PHE A 125 -52.74 -15.92 0.59
C PHE A 125 -51.79 -14.73 0.76
N VAL A 126 -52.28 -13.65 1.39
CA VAL A 126 -51.48 -12.44 1.65
C VAL A 126 -50.27 -12.79 2.53
N ASP A 127 -50.45 -13.64 3.54
CA ASP A 127 -49.38 -14.10 4.42
C ASP A 127 -48.31 -14.90 3.64
N SER A 128 -48.72 -15.74 2.68
CA SER A 128 -47.81 -16.48 1.80
C SER A 128 -47.03 -15.53 0.89
N MET A 129 -47.71 -14.58 0.23
CA MET A 129 -47.07 -13.58 -0.61
C MET A 129 -46.03 -12.76 0.17
N LEU A 130 -46.40 -12.27 1.36
CA LEU A 130 -45.50 -11.51 2.23
C LEU A 130 -44.31 -12.36 2.73
N LYS A 131 -44.52 -13.66 2.96
CA LYS A 131 -43.43 -14.59 3.30
C LYS A 131 -42.43 -14.72 2.16
N ASP A 132 -42.92 -14.93 0.94
CA ASP A 132 -42.07 -15.07 -0.24
C ASP A 132 -41.33 -13.77 -0.58
N ILE A 133 -41.98 -12.60 -0.43
CA ILE A 133 -41.33 -11.30 -0.60
C ILE A 133 -40.19 -11.14 0.42
N ARG A 134 -40.45 -11.43 1.70
CA ARG A 134 -39.41 -11.37 2.74
C ARG A 134 -38.26 -12.35 2.47
N ALA A 135 -38.55 -13.57 2.02
CA ALA A 135 -37.52 -14.54 1.68
C ALA A 135 -36.64 -14.09 0.50
N SER A 136 -37.25 -13.50 -0.53
CA SER A 136 -36.54 -12.95 -1.69
C SER A 136 -35.60 -11.81 -1.29
N TYR A 137 -36.07 -10.87 -0.47
CA TYR A 137 -35.23 -9.78 0.03
C TYR A 137 -34.07 -10.29 0.90
N LYS A 138 -34.31 -11.27 1.79
CA LYS A 138 -33.26 -11.89 2.59
C LYS A 138 -32.18 -12.57 1.72
N SER A 139 -32.59 -13.35 0.73
CA SER A 139 -31.66 -13.99 -0.21
C SER A 139 -30.83 -12.95 -0.98
N ARG A 140 -31.45 -11.85 -1.42
CA ARG A 140 -30.73 -10.76 -2.11
C ARG A 140 -29.74 -10.06 -1.17
N GLU A 141 -30.13 -9.79 0.06
CA GLU A 141 -29.25 -9.21 1.07
C GLU A 141 -28.04 -10.10 1.35
N GLU A 142 -28.25 -11.41 1.50
CA GLU A 142 -27.18 -12.40 1.69
C GLU A 142 -26.22 -12.45 0.49
N GLN A 143 -26.73 -12.37 -0.74
CA GLN A 143 -25.90 -12.29 -1.94
C GLN A 143 -25.05 -11.02 -1.96
N LEU A 144 -25.64 -9.85 -1.67
CA LEU A 144 -24.92 -8.58 -1.62
C LEU A 144 -23.87 -8.57 -0.51
N ALA A 145 -24.21 -9.06 0.68
CA ALA A 145 -23.27 -9.22 1.78
C ALA A 145 -22.15 -10.21 1.45
N GLY A 146 -22.46 -11.31 0.74
CA GLY A 146 -21.50 -12.26 0.20
C GLY A 146 -20.52 -11.61 -0.78
N ALA A 147 -21.03 -10.87 -1.76
CA ALA A 147 -20.22 -10.14 -2.74
C ALA A 147 -19.32 -9.10 -2.07
N ALA A 148 -19.85 -8.30 -1.15
CA ALA A 148 -19.08 -7.31 -0.38
C ALA A 148 -17.94 -7.97 0.42
N ARG A 149 -18.21 -9.09 1.11
CA ARG A 149 -17.17 -9.88 1.78
C ARG A 149 -16.13 -10.42 0.81
N GLY A 150 -16.56 -10.87 -0.37
CA GLY A 150 -15.68 -11.34 -1.45
C GLY A 150 -14.76 -10.25 -2.00
N TYR A 151 -15.29 -9.05 -2.27
CA TYR A 151 -14.49 -7.89 -2.68
C TYR A 151 -13.49 -7.51 -1.60
N LYS A 152 -13.92 -7.43 -0.33
CA LYS A 152 -13.01 -7.17 0.80
C LYS A 152 -11.87 -8.19 0.89
N LYS A 153 -12.16 -9.48 0.67
CA LYS A 153 -11.13 -10.53 0.63
C LYS A 153 -10.17 -10.37 -0.54
N ARG A 154 -10.68 -10.10 -1.75
CA ARG A 154 -9.85 -9.84 -2.94
C ARG A 154 -8.94 -8.61 -2.74
N MET A 155 -9.49 -7.54 -2.18
CA MET A 155 -8.74 -6.32 -1.89
C MET A 155 -7.60 -6.59 -0.91
N LYS A 156 -7.85 -7.32 0.19
CA LYS A 156 -6.80 -7.75 1.12
C LYS A 156 -5.72 -8.60 0.45
N ASN A 157 -6.08 -9.48 -0.48
CA ASN A 157 -5.11 -10.29 -1.21
C ASN A 157 -4.27 -9.44 -2.18
N LEU A 158 -4.86 -8.43 -2.81
CA LEU A 158 -4.15 -7.49 -3.68
C LEU A 158 -3.12 -6.68 -2.88
N VAL A 159 -3.51 -6.18 -1.71
CA VAL A 159 -2.60 -5.47 -0.79
C VAL A 159 -1.40 -6.36 -0.41
N LYS A 160 -1.64 -7.63 -0.05
CA LYS A 160 -0.53 -8.57 0.25
C LYS A 160 0.40 -8.79 -0.94
N LYS A 161 -0.15 -8.91 -2.15
CA LYS A 161 0.66 -9.04 -3.37
C LYS A 161 1.48 -7.77 -3.63
N HIS A 162 0.89 -6.60 -3.39
CA HIS A 162 1.57 -5.31 -3.49
C HIS A 162 2.72 -5.20 -2.50
N GLU A 163 2.51 -5.56 -1.23
CA GLU A 163 3.54 -5.61 -0.20
C GLU A 163 4.70 -6.54 -0.62
N ASN A 164 4.39 -7.75 -1.10
CA ASN A 164 5.42 -8.68 -1.59
C ASN A 164 6.20 -8.11 -2.78
N LEU A 165 5.51 -7.45 -3.71
CA LEU A 165 6.15 -6.83 -4.87
C LEU A 165 7.09 -5.70 -4.45
N LEU A 166 6.68 -4.87 -3.49
CA LEU A 166 7.54 -3.81 -2.96
C LEU A 166 8.80 -4.36 -2.29
N ILE A 167 8.72 -5.49 -1.59
CA ILE A 167 9.90 -6.17 -1.02
C ILE A 167 10.87 -6.60 -2.13
N VAL A 168 10.36 -7.26 -3.18
CA VAL A 168 11.19 -7.72 -4.31
C VAL A 168 11.81 -6.53 -5.06
N TYR A 169 11.02 -5.50 -5.30
CA TYR A 169 11.46 -4.27 -5.94
C TYR A 169 12.55 -3.55 -5.13
N GLY A 170 12.39 -3.46 -3.81
CA GLY A 170 13.40 -2.88 -2.92
C GLY A 170 14.72 -3.67 -2.94
N LEU A 171 14.64 -5.01 -2.92
CA LEU A 171 15.81 -5.86 -3.07
C LEU A 171 16.51 -5.64 -4.42
N GLN A 172 15.74 -5.57 -5.51
CA GLN A 172 16.26 -5.35 -6.85
C GLN A 172 16.96 -3.98 -6.97
N ARG A 173 16.38 -2.93 -6.37
CA ARG A 173 17.02 -1.60 -6.32
C ARG A 173 18.35 -1.62 -5.60
N GLU A 174 18.42 -2.31 -4.45
CA GLU A 174 19.65 -2.40 -3.69
C GLU A 174 20.72 -3.19 -4.47
N GLN A 175 20.32 -4.28 -5.13
CA GLN A 175 21.22 -5.02 -6.02
C GLN A 175 21.77 -4.13 -7.14
N ILE A 176 20.91 -3.38 -7.84
CA ILE A 176 21.33 -2.45 -8.91
C ILE A 176 22.27 -1.37 -8.36
N ARG A 177 21.98 -0.82 -7.17
CA ARG A 177 22.84 0.17 -6.50
C ARG A 177 24.20 -0.39 -6.09
N SER A 178 24.25 -1.67 -5.70
CA SER A 178 25.50 -2.34 -5.33
C SER A 178 26.35 -2.72 -6.55
N LEU A 179 25.72 -3.01 -7.69
CA LEU A 179 26.39 -3.48 -8.91
C LEU A 179 26.72 -2.33 -9.89
N GLY A 180 25.93 -1.26 -9.87
CA GLY A 180 26.08 -0.08 -10.71
C GLY A 180 26.76 1.08 -9.99
N GLY A 181 27.73 1.73 -10.64
CA GLY A 181 28.28 3.00 -10.17
C GLY A 181 27.21 4.10 -10.06
N SER A 182 27.54 5.23 -9.42
CA SER A 182 26.61 6.31 -8.99
C SER A 182 25.72 6.95 -10.07
N ALA A 183 25.79 6.49 -11.32
CA ALA A 183 25.05 6.98 -12.49
C ALA A 183 23.84 6.12 -12.88
N VAL A 184 23.62 4.95 -12.26
CA VAL A 184 22.50 4.08 -12.63
C VAL A 184 21.23 4.52 -11.92
N ASP A 185 20.25 5.00 -12.70
CA ASP A 185 18.91 5.30 -12.18
C ASP A 185 18.25 4.02 -11.69
N CYS A 186 18.13 3.91 -10.37
CA CYS A 186 17.46 2.77 -9.75
C CYS A 186 15.94 2.88 -9.92
N GLY A 187 15.38 4.05 -10.29
CA GLY A 187 13.96 4.44 -10.49
C GLY A 187 13.31 5.16 -9.27
N PRO A 188 11.97 5.20 -9.15
CA PRO A 188 11.24 5.79 -8.00
C PRO A 188 11.33 5.01 -6.68
N ALA A 189 11.49 5.70 -5.55
CA ALA A 189 11.51 5.07 -4.22
C ALA A 189 10.19 4.36 -3.86
N GLU A 190 10.26 3.30 -3.04
CA GLU A 190 9.11 2.50 -2.58
C GLU A 190 7.98 3.34 -1.95
N LEU A 191 8.34 4.46 -1.33
CA LEU A 191 7.42 5.40 -0.68
C LEU A 191 6.39 5.99 -1.66
N HIS A 192 6.73 6.10 -2.95
CA HIS A 192 5.83 6.57 -3.99
C HIS A 192 4.69 5.58 -4.31
N PHE A 193 4.80 4.33 -3.86
CA PHE A 193 3.81 3.27 -4.09
C PHE A 193 2.98 2.97 -2.82
N SER A 194 2.92 3.90 -1.88
CA SER A 194 2.15 3.72 -0.65
C SER A 194 0.63 3.69 -0.92
N ILE A 195 -0.06 2.74 -0.29
CA ILE A 195 -1.53 2.64 -0.35
C ILE A 195 -2.10 3.61 0.68
N SER A 196 -2.74 4.69 0.22
CA SER A 196 -3.33 5.71 1.11
C SER A 196 -4.70 5.32 1.68
N ASP A 197 -5.32 4.25 1.19
CA ASP A 197 -6.67 3.87 1.59
C ASP A 197 -6.70 3.34 3.04
N PRO A 198 -7.36 4.06 3.97
CA PRO A 198 -7.39 3.67 5.37
C PRO A 198 -8.06 2.31 5.57
N GLU A 199 -9.03 1.88 4.76
CA GLU A 199 -9.71 0.58 4.96
C GLU A 199 -8.81 -0.63 4.65
N LEU A 200 -7.73 -0.39 3.91
CA LEU A 200 -6.80 -1.41 3.43
C LEU A 200 -5.53 -1.51 4.28
N LEU A 201 -5.18 -0.44 4.97
CA LEU A 201 -4.04 -0.44 5.88
C LEU A 201 -4.35 -1.24 7.14
N THR A 202 -3.53 -2.25 7.39
CA THR A 202 -3.45 -2.92 8.70
C THR A 202 -2.97 -1.92 9.75
N ASN A 203 -3.36 -2.11 11.02
CA ASN A 203 -2.92 -1.22 12.10
C ASN A 203 -1.39 -1.07 12.12
N THR A 204 -0.66 -2.14 11.82
CA THR A 204 0.80 -2.15 11.71
C THR A 204 1.33 -1.28 10.57
N THR A 205 0.67 -1.25 9.40
CA THR A 205 1.11 -0.38 8.29
C THR A 205 0.80 1.08 8.59
N ARG A 206 -0.32 1.39 9.26
CA ARG A 206 -0.62 2.77 9.72
C ARG A 206 0.42 3.28 10.72
N GLU A 207 0.76 2.45 11.70
CA GLU A 207 1.81 2.79 12.68
C GLU A 207 3.17 2.93 12.01
N LEU A 208 3.51 2.08 11.04
CA LEU A 208 4.73 2.24 10.24
C LEU A 208 4.76 3.55 9.45
N THR A 209 3.64 3.98 8.87
CA THR A 209 3.56 5.27 8.15
C THR A 209 3.76 6.44 9.12
N ARG A 210 3.10 6.42 10.28
CA ARG A 210 3.30 7.42 11.35
C ARG A 210 4.76 7.49 11.80
N LEU A 211 5.36 6.35 12.10
CA LEU A 211 6.76 6.27 12.54
C LEU A 211 7.73 6.78 11.45
N ARG A 212 7.43 6.55 10.17
CA ARG A 212 8.23 7.08 9.05
C ARG A 212 8.12 8.60 8.93
N GLU A 213 6.93 9.16 9.11
CA GLU A 213 6.71 10.61 9.15
C GLU A 213 7.43 11.26 10.33
N ASP A 214 7.31 10.68 11.52
CA ASP A 214 7.96 11.19 12.72
C ASP A 214 9.49 11.07 12.62
N LYS A 215 10.01 9.99 12.02
CA LYS A 215 11.42 9.88 11.66
C LYS A 215 11.85 11.02 10.74
N ALA A 216 11.09 11.31 9.69
CA ALA A 216 11.44 12.39 8.75
C ALA A 216 11.42 13.77 9.42
N LYS A 217 10.45 14.03 10.30
CA LYS A 217 10.40 15.26 11.12
C LYS A 217 11.61 15.37 12.05
N LEU A 218 11.94 14.30 12.76
CA LEU A 218 13.09 14.25 13.67
C LEU A 218 14.42 14.45 12.93
N GLU A 219 14.58 13.84 11.75
CA GLU A 219 15.77 14.05 10.92
C GLU A 219 15.89 15.49 10.40
N MET A 220 14.77 16.16 10.12
CA MET A 220 14.76 17.56 9.75
C MET A 220 15.13 18.46 10.93
N GLN A 221 14.56 18.22 12.11
CA GLN A 221 14.93 18.90 13.36
C GLN A 221 16.40 18.68 13.71
N LEU A 222 16.93 17.47 13.52
CA LEU A 222 18.34 17.17 13.74
C LEU A 222 19.23 17.97 12.79
N ARG A 223 18.87 18.08 11.50
CA ARG A 223 19.59 18.89 10.52
C ARG A 223 19.57 20.37 10.86
N GLU A 224 18.44 20.87 11.36
CA GLU A 224 18.31 22.25 11.85
C GLU A 224 19.18 22.50 13.09
N LEU A 225 19.11 21.60 14.08
CA LEU A 225 19.93 21.67 15.28
C LEU A 225 21.43 21.48 14.97
N GLN A 226 21.81 20.70 13.97
CA GLN A 226 23.20 20.63 13.50
C GLN A 226 23.65 21.96 12.88
N LYS A 227 22.81 22.63 12.10
CA LYS A 227 23.13 23.95 11.54
C LYS A 227 23.30 25.02 12.64
N VAL A 228 22.54 24.92 13.72
CA VAL A 228 22.63 25.84 14.88
C VAL A 228 23.75 25.43 15.85
N GLY A 229 23.99 24.12 16.02
CA GLY A 229 24.85 23.55 17.06
C GLY A 229 26.31 23.31 16.68
N LEU A 230 26.62 23.07 15.41
CA LEU A 230 28.02 22.94 14.95
C LEU A 230 28.79 24.27 14.98
N GLY A 231 28.09 25.41 15.03
CA GLY A 231 28.68 26.73 15.27
C GLY A 231 28.84 27.12 16.75
N CYS A 232 28.21 26.39 17.68
CA CYS A 232 28.07 26.83 19.08
C CYS A 232 28.94 26.04 20.07
N TRP A 233 29.32 24.79 19.77
CA TRP A 233 30.18 24.00 20.66
C TRP A 233 31.67 24.42 20.65
N LEU A 234 32.14 25.05 19.56
CA LEU A 234 33.55 25.44 19.39
C LEU A 234 33.83 26.93 19.72
N CYS A 235 32.80 27.73 20.01
CA CYS A 235 32.91 29.18 20.28
C CYS A 235 32.44 29.59 21.69
N LEU A 236 32.46 28.68 22.66
CA LEU A 236 32.26 29.06 24.07
C LEU A 236 33.49 29.83 24.57
N ASP A 237 33.42 31.16 24.46
CA ASP A 237 34.39 32.09 25.04
C ASP A 237 34.44 31.95 26.57
N LYS A 238 35.51 32.45 27.20
CA LYS A 238 35.76 32.36 28.65
C LYS A 238 34.56 32.84 29.49
N GLU A 239 33.83 33.85 29.01
CA GLU A 239 32.57 34.32 29.61
C GLU A 239 31.48 33.22 29.66
N GLY A 240 31.32 32.44 28.59
CA GLY A 240 30.32 31.36 28.54
C GLY A 240 30.64 30.23 29.52
N TRP A 241 31.93 29.89 29.65
CA TRP A 241 32.40 28.93 30.67
C TRP A 241 32.34 29.48 32.10
N ALA A 242 32.39 30.80 32.29
CA ALA A 242 32.16 31.41 33.59
C ALA A 242 30.68 31.31 33.99
N GLU A 243 29.76 31.55 33.06
CA GLU A 243 28.32 31.47 33.31
C GLU A 243 27.86 30.04 33.62
N VAL A 244 28.36 29.03 32.88
CA VAL A 244 28.04 27.62 33.18
C VAL A 244 28.54 27.21 34.57
N ARG A 245 29.76 27.65 34.97
CA ARG A 245 30.27 27.37 36.32
C ARG A 245 29.47 28.07 37.41
N LYS A 246 29.01 29.29 37.15
CA LYS A 246 28.14 30.04 38.06
C LYS A 246 26.79 29.34 38.24
N GLN A 247 26.16 28.91 37.15
CA GLN A 247 24.90 28.16 37.21
C GLN A 247 25.04 26.83 37.95
N LEU A 248 26.16 26.12 37.75
CA LEU A 248 26.42 24.88 38.45
C LEU A 248 26.63 25.11 39.96
N GLN A 249 27.34 26.18 40.33
CA GLN A 249 27.50 26.57 41.74
C GLN A 249 26.18 26.99 42.37
N GLU A 250 25.35 27.74 41.65
CA GLU A 250 24.04 28.18 42.13
C GLU A 250 23.09 27.00 42.31
N PHE A 251 23.03 26.07 41.34
CA PHE A 251 22.25 24.84 41.46
C PHE A 251 22.72 23.97 42.64
N THR A 252 24.04 23.83 42.81
CA THR A 252 24.60 23.06 43.94
C THR A 252 24.22 23.70 45.26
N ARG A 253 24.30 25.03 45.35
CA ARG A 253 23.92 25.79 46.55
C ARG A 253 22.43 25.67 46.86
N THR A 254 21.54 25.89 45.89
CA THR A 254 20.09 25.82 46.13
C THR A 254 19.67 24.41 46.53
N THR A 255 20.20 23.39 45.86
CA THR A 255 19.92 22.00 46.21
C THR A 255 20.40 21.67 47.63
N GLN A 256 21.57 22.19 48.03
CA GLN A 256 22.08 22.02 49.38
C GLN A 256 21.20 22.73 50.42
N GLU A 257 20.79 23.97 50.17
CA GLU A 257 19.90 24.74 51.04
C GLU A 257 18.55 24.03 51.25
N ASP A 258 17.95 23.50 50.18
CA ASP A 258 16.69 22.74 50.23
C ASP A 258 16.83 21.46 51.07
N LEU A 259 17.91 20.69 50.88
CA LEU A 259 18.17 19.47 51.64
C LEU A 259 18.42 19.76 53.13
N GLU A 260 19.11 20.84 53.45
CA GLU A 260 19.32 21.27 54.84
C GLU A 260 18.01 21.71 55.50
N GLN A 261 17.14 22.38 54.74
CA GLN A 261 15.81 22.75 55.20
C GLN A 261 14.94 21.51 55.47
N GLU A 262 14.88 20.55 54.55
CA GLU A 262 14.16 19.29 54.76
C GLU A 262 14.71 18.52 55.96
N ARG A 263 16.04 18.43 56.09
CA ARG A 263 16.68 17.78 57.23
C ARG A 263 16.28 18.45 58.55
N SER A 264 16.24 19.78 58.61
CA SER A 264 15.83 20.52 59.82
C SER A 264 14.36 20.27 60.18
N GLN A 265 13.48 20.19 59.18
CA GLN A 265 12.06 19.89 59.39
C GLN A 265 11.85 18.46 59.88
N LEU A 266 12.56 17.50 59.29
CA LEU A 266 12.50 16.11 59.71
C LEU A 266 13.04 15.92 61.13
N LEU A 267 14.14 16.59 61.49
CA LEU A 267 14.66 16.57 62.86
C LEU A 267 13.65 17.14 63.85
N THR A 268 13.02 18.28 63.53
CA THR A 268 11.98 18.87 64.40
C THR A 268 10.80 17.92 64.58
N ARG A 269 10.33 17.29 63.50
CA ARG A 269 9.23 16.31 63.57
C ARG A 269 9.61 15.06 64.34
N ALA A 270 10.86 14.60 64.22
CA ALA A 270 11.36 13.46 64.97
C ALA A 270 11.40 13.76 66.47
N VAL A 271 11.89 14.94 66.87
CA VAL A 271 11.88 15.39 68.28
C VAL A 271 10.46 15.45 68.84
N VAL A 272 9.52 16.04 68.11
CA VAL A 272 8.11 16.09 68.55
C VAL A 272 7.51 14.69 68.66
N ALA A 273 7.82 13.78 67.74
CA ALA A 273 7.37 12.39 67.82
C ALA A 273 7.99 11.65 69.01
N GLU A 274 9.27 11.88 69.32
CA GLU A 274 9.93 11.35 70.51
C GLU A 274 9.29 11.88 71.79
N GLU A 275 8.98 13.18 71.86
CA GLU A 275 8.24 13.78 72.99
C GLU A 275 6.85 13.16 73.16
N GLN A 276 6.08 12.98 72.07
CA GLN A 276 4.78 12.32 72.13
C GLN A 276 4.87 10.87 72.62
N VAL A 277 5.91 10.13 72.21
CA VAL A 277 6.16 8.77 72.72
C VAL A 277 6.49 8.80 74.21
N TRP A 278 7.32 9.76 74.66
CA TRP A 278 7.60 9.96 76.08
C TRP A 278 6.33 10.29 76.88
N GLU A 279 5.46 11.17 76.38
CA GLU A 279 4.18 11.51 77.02
C GLU A 279 3.25 10.29 77.11
N LEU A 280 3.15 9.50 76.05
CA LEU A 280 2.36 8.27 76.05
C LEU A 280 2.92 7.23 77.01
N GLN A 281 4.25 7.07 77.07
CA GLN A 281 4.90 6.18 78.02
C GLN A 281 4.67 6.64 79.46
N GLU A 282 4.80 7.94 79.73
CA GLU A 282 4.53 8.52 81.05
C GLU A 282 3.05 8.34 81.44
N TYR A 283 2.12 8.49 80.49
CA TYR A 283 0.71 8.22 80.73
C TYR A 283 0.46 6.74 81.09
N ILE A 284 1.10 5.81 80.36
CA ILE A 284 1.04 4.37 80.68
C ILE A 284 1.61 4.13 82.08
N ASP A 285 2.79 4.65 82.39
CA ASP A 285 3.45 4.44 83.69
C ASP A 285 2.65 5.04 84.86
N LYS A 286 1.99 6.18 84.67
CA LYS A 286 1.18 6.83 85.72
C LYS A 286 -0.20 6.23 85.90
N HIS A 287 -0.87 5.82 84.82
CA HIS A 287 -2.29 5.47 84.84
C HIS A 287 -2.60 4.01 84.57
N LEU A 288 -1.71 3.30 83.87
CA LEU A 288 -1.94 1.92 83.42
C LEU A 288 -0.97 0.91 84.05
N ALA A 289 0.18 1.36 84.56
CA ALA A 289 1.10 0.52 85.33
C ALA A 289 0.65 0.43 86.81
N ARG A 290 -0.22 -0.55 87.10
CA ARG A 290 -0.38 -1.18 88.42
C ARG A 290 -0.04 -2.65 88.32
#